data_AF-A0A925ZGK6-F1
#
_entry.id   AF-A0A925ZGK6-F1
#
_cell.length_a   1.000
_cell.length_b   1.000
_cell.length_c   1.000
_cell.angle_alpha   90.00
_cell.angle_beta   90.00
_cell.angle_gamma   90.00
#
_symmetry.space_group_name_H-M   'P 1'
#
loop_
_entity.id
_entity.type
_entity.pdbx_description
1 polymer ?
#
loop_
_entity_poly.entity_id
_entity_poly.type
_entity_poly.pdbx_seq_one_letter_code
_entity_poly.pdbx_strand_id
1 'polypeptide(L)'
;MTNAELAQELRDLRDFLIIAGYEESHATRYTLIARSIEKMPESISMLKDEGRLDEIPGVGKLIKLYIREYLETGTCSKRAEWASEAPDSVLELVRIPGVGAKTARFLFQNYGVHSLESLKVAIEEGKLKDAPGIGPKTLATMKDFAENHT
;
A
#
# COMPACT_ATOMS: atom_id res chain seq x y z
N MET A 1 -4.10 18.14 0.96
CA MET A 1 -4.20 16.84 0.27
C MET A 1 -5.00 17.02 -1.01
N THR A 2 -4.45 16.63 -2.15
CA THR A 2 -5.09 16.64 -3.47
C THR A 2 -5.79 15.32 -3.77
N ASN A 3 -6.57 15.25 -4.85
CA ASN A 3 -7.21 14.01 -5.30
C ASN A 3 -6.17 12.91 -5.59
N ALA A 4 -5.05 13.27 -6.22
CA ALA A 4 -3.97 12.34 -6.55
C ALA A 4 -3.26 11.83 -5.29
N GLU A 5 -3.00 12.70 -4.31
CA GLU A 5 -2.40 12.33 -3.03
C GLU A 5 -3.31 11.36 -2.26
N LEU A 6 -4.61 11.67 -2.11
CA LEU A 6 -5.55 10.76 -1.44
C LEU A 6 -5.69 9.42 -2.18
N ALA A 7 -5.73 9.45 -3.51
CA ALA A 7 -5.78 8.23 -4.31
C ALA A 7 -4.53 7.37 -4.06
N GLN A 8 -3.36 7.98 -3.88
CA GLN A 8 -2.15 7.26 -3.50
C GLN A 8 -2.23 6.70 -2.08
N GLU A 9 -2.68 7.46 -1.09
CA GLU A 9 -2.87 6.99 0.28
C GLU A 9 -3.82 5.77 0.36
N LEU A 10 -4.88 5.75 -0.46
CA LEU A 10 -5.78 4.60 -0.55
C LEU A 10 -5.15 3.39 -1.25
N ARG A 11 -4.25 3.61 -2.21
CA ARG A 11 -3.46 2.53 -2.83
C ARG A 11 -2.47 1.95 -1.83
N ASP A 12 -1.77 2.80 -1.09
CA ASP A 12 -0.83 2.40 -0.04
C ASP A 12 -1.58 1.68 1.09
N LEU A 13 -2.76 2.14 1.50
CA LEU A 13 -3.62 1.43 2.45
C LEU A 13 -3.98 0.02 1.96
N ARG A 14 -4.33 -0.14 0.68
CA ARG A 14 -4.60 -1.47 0.11
C ARG A 14 -3.37 -2.36 0.23
N ASP A 15 -2.23 -1.87 -0.22
CA ASP A 15 -0.98 -2.65 -0.25
C ASP A 15 -0.56 -3.05 1.17
N PHE A 16 -0.60 -2.10 2.11
CA PHE A 16 -0.32 -2.32 3.53
C PHE A 16 -1.24 -3.40 4.10
N LEU A 17 -2.55 -3.28 3.91
CA LEU A 17 -3.51 -4.24 4.44
C LEU A 17 -3.27 -5.65 3.90
N ILE A 18 -3.00 -5.79 2.60
CA ILE A 18 -2.69 -7.11 2.00
C ILE A 18 -1.44 -7.70 2.64
N ILE A 19 -0.38 -6.91 2.83
CA ILE A 19 0.88 -7.36 3.43
C ILE A 19 0.68 -7.75 4.90
N ALA A 20 -0.10 -6.95 5.63
CA ALA A 20 -0.48 -7.18 7.02
C ALA A 20 -1.45 -8.37 7.20
N GLY A 21 -1.88 -9.02 6.11
CA GLY A 21 -2.67 -10.26 6.15
C GLY A 21 -4.17 -10.07 5.96
N TYR A 22 -4.65 -8.86 5.71
CA TYR A 22 -6.04 -8.59 5.35
C TYR A 22 -6.42 -9.30 4.05
N GLU A 23 -7.70 -9.60 3.92
CA GLU A 23 -8.24 -10.31 2.76
C GLU A 23 -8.17 -9.41 1.50
N GLU A 24 -7.60 -9.96 0.43
CA GLU A 24 -7.25 -9.21 -0.78
C GLU A 24 -8.48 -8.74 -1.58
N SER A 25 -9.50 -9.59 -1.71
CA SER A 25 -10.73 -9.24 -2.43
C SER A 25 -11.42 -8.03 -1.78
N HIS A 26 -11.36 -7.95 -0.45
CA HIS A 26 -11.86 -6.85 0.35
C HIS A 26 -10.97 -5.60 0.21
N ALA A 27 -9.64 -5.76 0.17
CA ALA A 27 -8.71 -4.65 0.00
C ALA A 27 -8.86 -3.95 -1.36
N THR A 28 -9.22 -4.69 -2.41
CA THR A 28 -9.33 -4.19 -3.79
C THR A 28 -10.27 -2.98 -3.92
N ARG A 29 -11.26 -2.84 -3.04
CA ARG A 29 -12.17 -1.68 -3.01
C ARG A 29 -11.43 -0.34 -2.93
N TYR A 30 -10.32 -0.26 -2.19
CA TYR A 30 -9.59 0.99 -2.02
C TYR A 30 -8.96 1.47 -3.33
N THR A 31 -8.50 0.55 -4.19
CA THR A 31 -8.03 0.90 -5.54
C THR A 31 -9.16 1.39 -6.44
N LEU A 32 -10.37 0.81 -6.32
CA LEU A 32 -11.52 1.28 -7.09
C LEU A 32 -11.91 2.71 -6.68
N ILE A 33 -11.95 2.98 -5.37
CA ILE A 33 -12.24 4.31 -4.84
C ILE A 33 -11.15 5.31 -5.22
N ALA A 34 -9.87 4.93 -5.10
CA ALA A 34 -8.74 5.76 -5.53
C ALA A 34 -8.88 6.18 -7.01
N ARG A 35 -9.22 5.22 -7.90
CA ARG A 35 -9.46 5.50 -9.32
C ARG A 35 -10.66 6.41 -9.56
N SER A 36 -11.73 6.28 -8.77
CA SER A 36 -12.86 7.20 -8.83
C SER A 36 -12.43 8.63 -8.47
N ILE A 37 -11.74 8.80 -7.34
CA ILE A 37 -11.27 10.10 -6.83
C ILE A 37 -10.32 10.78 -7.82
N GLU A 38 -9.37 10.04 -8.38
CA GLU A 38 -8.38 10.56 -9.31
C GLU A 38 -8.99 11.09 -10.62
N LYS A 39 -10.15 10.56 -11.01
CA LYS A 39 -10.90 11.00 -12.20
C LYS A 39 -11.87 12.15 -11.91
N MET A 40 -12.08 12.52 -10.66
CA MET A 40 -12.99 13.60 -10.30
C MET A 40 -12.41 14.95 -10.75
N PRO A 41 -13.20 15.79 -11.44
CA PRO A 41 -12.79 17.15 -11.78
C PRO A 41 -12.83 18.08 -10.55
N GLU A 42 -13.74 17.81 -9.61
CA GLU A 42 -13.86 18.58 -8.37
C GLU A 42 -12.80 18.16 -7.34
N SER A 43 -12.36 19.12 -6.53
CA SER A 43 -11.44 18.85 -5.42
C SER A 43 -12.12 18.01 -4.34
N ILE A 44 -11.42 16.98 -3.85
CA ILE A 44 -11.90 16.16 -2.75
C ILE A 44 -12.15 16.97 -1.47
N SER A 45 -11.37 18.04 -1.23
CA SER A 45 -11.56 18.94 -0.08
C SER A 45 -12.88 19.69 -0.20
N MET A 46 -13.23 20.17 -1.41
CA MET A 46 -14.51 20.84 -1.65
C MET A 46 -15.68 19.87 -1.44
N LEU A 47 -15.61 18.66 -1.98
CA LEU A 47 -16.63 17.62 -1.76
C LEU A 47 -16.77 17.26 -0.27
N LYS A 48 -15.68 17.30 0.51
CA LYS A 48 -15.70 17.10 1.96
C LYS A 48 -16.47 18.22 2.66
N ASP A 49 -16.12 19.48 2.36
CA ASP A 49 -16.69 20.65 3.02
C ASP A 49 -18.19 20.83 2.70
N GLU A 50 -18.60 20.47 1.49
CA GLU A 50 -20.01 20.47 1.06
C GLU A 50 -20.77 19.22 1.53
N GLY A 51 -20.10 18.25 2.16
CA GLY A 51 -20.71 17.02 2.66
C GLY A 51 -21.07 15.99 1.59
N ARG A 52 -20.60 16.18 0.34
CA ARG A 52 -20.93 15.45 -0.89
C ARG A 52 -20.03 14.24 -1.21
N LEU A 53 -19.19 13.81 -0.27
CA LEU A 53 -18.29 12.66 -0.49
C LEU A 53 -19.00 11.35 -0.91
N ASP A 54 -20.28 11.19 -0.59
CA ASP A 54 -21.12 10.05 -1.00
C ASP A 54 -21.52 10.07 -2.48
N GLU A 55 -21.29 11.16 -3.21
CA GLU A 55 -21.42 11.20 -4.66
C GLU A 55 -20.31 10.40 -5.37
N ILE A 56 -19.21 10.12 -4.68
CA ILE A 56 -18.08 9.39 -5.25
C ILE A 56 -18.43 7.89 -5.36
N PRO A 57 -18.35 7.28 -6.56
CA PRO A 57 -18.67 5.87 -6.74
C PRO A 57 -17.83 4.96 -5.83
N GLY A 58 -18.52 4.13 -5.04
CA GLY A 58 -17.90 3.19 -4.10
C GLY A 58 -17.65 3.76 -2.69
N VAL A 59 -17.96 5.04 -2.44
CA VAL A 59 -17.83 5.66 -1.12
C VAL A 59 -19.08 5.44 -0.28
N GLY A 60 -19.03 4.43 0.59
CA GLY A 60 -20.02 4.21 1.66
C GLY A 60 -19.65 4.95 2.96
N LYS A 61 -20.45 4.75 4.02
CA LYS A 61 -20.28 5.41 5.33
C LYS A 61 -18.86 5.29 5.91
N LEU A 62 -18.28 4.08 5.90
CA LEU A 62 -16.94 3.83 6.42
C LEU A 62 -15.85 4.49 5.57
N ILE A 63 -15.95 4.40 4.25
CA ILE A 63 -14.97 5.03 3.36
C ILE A 63 -15.04 6.56 3.49
N LYS A 64 -16.24 7.13 3.64
CA LYS A 64 -16.44 8.55 3.91
C LYS A 64 -15.78 9.00 5.22
N LEU A 65 -15.76 8.13 6.24
CA LEU A 65 -15.01 8.37 7.47
C LEU A 65 -13.50 8.39 7.19
N TYR A 66 -12.97 7.35 6.54
CA TYR A 66 -11.53 7.25 6.28
C TYR A 66 -11.01 8.39 5.40
N ILE A 67 -11.77 8.80 4.37
CA ILE A 67 -11.41 9.97 3.54
C ILE A 67 -11.31 11.22 4.40
N ARG A 68 -12.26 11.46 5.31
CA ARG A 68 -12.19 12.61 6.22
C ARG A 68 -10.97 12.57 7.12
N GLU A 69 -10.68 11.42 7.71
CA GLU A 69 -9.50 11.22 8.54
C GLU A 69 -8.21 11.49 7.76
N TYR A 70 -8.09 11.01 6.52
CA TYR A 70 -6.94 11.30 5.66
C TYR A 70 -6.77 12.80 5.41
N LEU A 71 -7.87 13.49 5.09
CA LEU A 71 -7.85 14.93 4.82
C LEU A 71 -7.50 15.76 6.06
N GLU A 72 -7.76 15.25 7.26
CA GLU A 72 -7.54 15.96 8.53
C GLU A 72 -6.21 15.60 9.20
N THR A 73 -5.78 14.35 9.11
CA THR A 73 -4.68 13.79 9.91
C THR A 73 -3.56 13.19 9.06
N GLY A 74 -3.79 12.97 7.76
CA GLY A 74 -2.86 12.26 6.88
C GLY A 74 -2.87 10.73 7.03
N THR A 75 -3.73 10.17 7.90
CA THR A 75 -3.91 8.72 8.04
C THR A 75 -5.38 8.38 8.28
N CYS A 76 -5.71 7.10 8.44
CA CYS A 76 -7.06 6.67 8.81
C CYS A 76 -7.05 5.60 9.90
N SER A 77 -8.20 5.46 10.58
CA SER A 77 -8.45 4.48 11.62
C SER A 77 -8.21 3.04 11.14
N LYS A 78 -8.52 2.73 9.87
CA LYS A 78 -8.24 1.40 9.31
C LYS A 78 -6.75 1.06 9.28
N ARG A 79 -5.90 2.06 8.99
CA ARG A 79 -4.45 1.87 9.00
C ARG A 79 -3.95 1.64 10.42
N ALA A 80 -4.44 2.44 11.36
CA ALA A 80 -4.11 2.31 12.78
C ALA A 80 -4.52 0.94 13.36
N GLU A 81 -5.68 0.42 12.98
CA GLU A 81 -6.18 -0.90 13.40
C GLU A 81 -5.22 -2.04 13.02
N TRP A 82 -4.48 -1.90 11.91
CA TRP A 82 -3.61 -2.95 11.36
C TRP A 82 -2.11 -2.68 11.60
N ALA A 83 -1.77 -1.61 12.32
CA ALA A 83 -0.38 -1.21 12.56
C ALA A 83 0.41 -2.21 13.43
N SER A 84 -0.26 -3.08 14.21
CA SER A 84 0.39 -4.15 14.97
C SER A 84 0.84 -5.33 14.11
N GLU A 85 0.24 -5.50 12.93
CA GLU A 85 0.43 -6.69 12.10
C GLU A 85 1.62 -6.56 11.13
N ALA A 86 1.96 -5.33 10.75
CA ALA A 86 3.11 -5.04 9.91
C ALA A 86 3.62 -3.62 10.14
N PRO A 87 4.95 -3.39 10.10
CA PRO A 87 5.50 -2.04 10.13
C PRO A 87 5.26 -1.32 8.80
N ASP A 88 5.20 0.01 8.82
CA ASP A 88 4.98 0.82 7.61
C ASP A 88 6.06 0.64 6.53
N SER A 89 7.29 0.30 6.94
CA SER A 89 8.42 0.07 6.03
C SER A 89 8.18 -1.07 5.04
N VAL A 90 7.19 -1.96 5.28
CA VAL A 90 6.85 -3.01 4.30
C VAL A 90 6.33 -2.44 2.98
N LEU A 91 5.79 -1.21 2.98
CA LEU A 91 5.32 -0.55 1.77
C LEU A 91 6.45 -0.19 0.82
N GLU A 92 7.68 -0.05 1.31
CA GLU A 92 8.86 0.19 0.47
C GLU A 92 9.07 -0.95 -0.52
N LEU A 93 8.73 -2.18 -0.14
CA LEU A 93 8.86 -3.35 -1.00
C LEU A 93 7.98 -3.26 -2.25
N VAL A 94 6.81 -2.62 -2.14
CA VAL A 94 5.86 -2.48 -3.27
C VAL A 94 6.32 -1.40 -4.25
N ARG A 95 7.28 -0.55 -3.86
CA ARG A 95 7.91 0.43 -4.77
C ARG A 95 8.90 -0.23 -5.73
N ILE A 96 9.35 -1.45 -5.42
CA ILE A 96 10.27 -2.20 -6.28
C ILE A 96 9.51 -2.61 -7.56
N PRO A 97 10.00 -2.27 -8.76
CA PRO A 97 9.35 -2.65 -10.00
C PRO A 97 9.15 -4.18 -10.11
N GLY A 98 7.91 -4.59 -10.33
CA GLY A 98 7.54 -6.01 -10.42
C GLY A 98 7.24 -6.69 -9.08
N VAL A 99 7.36 -5.97 -7.96
CA VAL A 99 6.96 -6.45 -6.62
C VAL A 99 5.62 -5.84 -6.25
N GLY A 100 4.56 -6.62 -6.32
CA GLY A 100 3.24 -6.24 -5.81
C GLY A 100 3.04 -6.66 -4.35
N ALA A 101 1.94 -6.21 -3.72
CA ALA A 101 1.62 -6.56 -2.33
C ALA A 101 1.59 -8.06 -2.02
N LYS A 102 1.23 -8.94 -2.97
CA LYS A 102 1.30 -10.40 -2.73
C LYS A 102 2.73 -10.88 -2.55
N THR A 103 3.64 -10.39 -3.39
CA THR A 103 5.06 -10.72 -3.30
C THR A 103 5.67 -10.10 -2.05
N ALA A 104 5.34 -8.84 -1.72
CA ALA A 104 5.77 -8.19 -0.49
C ALA A 104 5.27 -8.94 0.75
N ARG A 105 4.00 -9.37 0.78
CA ARG A 105 3.44 -10.23 1.82
C ARG A 105 4.21 -11.53 1.95
N PHE A 106 4.48 -12.20 0.83
CA PHE A 106 5.23 -13.45 0.82
C PHE A 106 6.64 -13.28 1.42
N LEU A 107 7.35 -12.22 1.02
CA LEU A 107 8.65 -11.86 1.56
C LEU A 107 8.60 -11.58 3.07
N PHE A 108 7.61 -10.80 3.50
CA PHE A 108 7.41 -10.47 4.91
C PHE A 108 7.11 -11.71 5.75
N GLN A 109 6.14 -12.54 5.35
CA GLN A 109 5.68 -13.67 6.13
C GLN A 109 6.64 -14.86 6.14
N ASN A 110 7.35 -15.12 5.04
CA ASN A 110 8.18 -16.33 4.90
C ASN A 110 9.67 -16.07 5.11
N TYR A 111 10.13 -14.83 4.89
CA TYR A 111 11.55 -14.47 4.98
C TYR A 111 11.82 -13.36 6.00
N GLY A 112 10.79 -12.84 6.67
CA GLY A 112 10.95 -11.77 7.67
C GLY A 112 11.36 -10.42 7.09
N VAL A 113 11.20 -10.24 5.77
CA VAL A 113 11.61 -9.00 5.09
C VAL A 113 10.55 -7.94 5.32
N HIS A 114 10.89 -6.93 6.12
CA HIS A 114 9.98 -5.87 6.56
C HIS A 114 10.38 -4.45 6.12
N SER A 115 11.50 -4.30 5.42
CA SER A 115 12.04 -3.03 4.88
C SER A 115 13.06 -3.31 3.77
N LEU A 116 13.53 -2.28 3.05
CA LEU A 116 14.60 -2.44 2.06
C LEU A 116 15.92 -2.92 2.67
N GLU A 117 16.25 -2.53 3.90
CA GLU A 117 17.47 -3.00 4.58
C GLU A 117 17.38 -4.50 4.89
N SER A 118 16.24 -4.95 5.45
CA SER A 118 16.04 -6.37 5.71
C SER A 118 16.01 -7.20 4.43
N LEU A 119 15.54 -6.62 3.31
CA LEU A 119 15.58 -7.24 1.99
C LEU A 119 17.04 -7.42 1.53
N LYS A 120 17.85 -6.36 1.64
CA LYS A 120 19.27 -6.40 1.28
C LYS A 120 20.00 -7.50 2.05
N VAL A 121 19.81 -7.55 3.37
CA VAL A 121 20.38 -8.62 4.22
C VAL A 121 19.93 -10.01 3.76
N ALA A 122 18.63 -10.20 3.52
CA ALA A 122 18.12 -11.49 3.06
C ALA A 122 18.67 -11.93 1.68
N ILE A 123 18.95 -10.98 0.78
CA ILE A 123 19.60 -11.23 -0.50
C ILE A 123 21.08 -11.62 -0.31
N GLU A 124 21.81 -10.87 0.51
CA GLU A 124 23.23 -11.09 0.80
C GLU A 124 23.48 -12.45 1.47
N GLU A 125 22.58 -12.86 2.37
CA GLU A 125 22.59 -14.17 3.02
C GLU A 125 22.13 -15.31 2.09
N GLY A 126 21.71 -15.00 0.86
CA GLY A 126 21.25 -15.98 -0.13
C GLY A 126 19.88 -16.59 0.18
N LYS A 127 19.14 -16.08 1.18
CA LYS A 127 17.83 -16.62 1.61
C LYS A 127 16.78 -16.59 0.51
N LEU A 128 16.88 -15.64 -0.43
CA LEU A 128 15.91 -15.45 -1.51
C LEU A 128 16.27 -16.17 -2.81
N LYS A 129 17.39 -16.91 -2.88
CA LYS A 129 17.88 -17.51 -4.13
C LYS A 129 16.92 -18.55 -4.72
N ASP A 130 16.28 -19.35 -3.85
CA ASP A 130 15.36 -20.42 -4.23
C ASP A 130 13.91 -20.09 -3.88
N ALA A 131 13.61 -18.80 -3.64
CA ALA A 131 12.30 -18.38 -3.19
C ALA A 131 11.23 -18.58 -4.28
N PRO A 132 10.15 -19.35 -4.00
CA PRO A 132 9.07 -19.56 -4.96
C PRO A 132 8.51 -18.25 -5.52
N GLY A 133 8.38 -18.18 -6.85
CA GLY A 133 7.85 -17.01 -7.55
C GLY A 133 8.83 -15.84 -7.70
N ILE A 134 10.05 -15.95 -7.14
CA ILE A 134 11.12 -14.95 -7.31
C ILE A 134 12.16 -15.52 -8.27
N GLY A 135 12.01 -15.17 -9.55
CA GLY A 135 12.99 -15.56 -10.57
C GLY A 135 14.29 -14.74 -10.49
N PRO A 136 15.37 -15.17 -11.17
CA PRO A 136 16.66 -14.47 -11.16
C PRO A 136 16.58 -13.00 -11.59
N LYS A 137 15.70 -12.68 -12.55
CA LYS A 137 15.48 -11.31 -13.01
C LYS A 137 14.85 -10.44 -11.93
N THR A 138 13.82 -10.95 -11.26
CA THR A 138 13.14 -10.24 -10.16
C THR A 138 14.11 -10.02 -8.99
N LEU A 139 14.90 -11.03 -8.65
CA LEU A 139 15.91 -10.94 -7.60
C LEU A 139 16.98 -9.88 -7.93
N ALA A 140 17.43 -9.82 -9.18
CA ALA A 140 18.36 -8.78 -9.63
C ALA A 140 17.74 -7.37 -9.52
N THR A 141 16.47 -7.19 -9.92
CA THR A 141 15.75 -5.92 -9.73
C THR A 141 15.60 -5.55 -8.26
N MET A 142 15.26 -6.50 -7.39
CA MET A 142 15.18 -6.27 -5.94
C MET A 142 16.52 -5.83 -5.36
N LYS A 143 17.61 -6.49 -5.79
CA LYS A 143 18.97 -6.16 -5.34
C LYS A 143 19.37 -4.74 -5.76
N ASP A 144 19.25 -4.43 -7.05
CA ASP A 144 19.57 -3.11 -7.59
C ASP A 144 18.73 -2.00 -6.94
N PHE A 145 17.43 -2.25 -6.74
CA PHE A 145 16.56 -1.28 -6.08
C PHE A 145 16.98 -1.04 -4.63
N ALA A 146 17.24 -2.10 -3.85
CA ALA A 146 17.66 -2.00 -2.46
C ALA A 146 19.01 -1.26 -2.34
N GLU A 147 20.00 -1.56 -3.20
CA GLU A 147 21.32 -0.90 -3.17
C GLU A 147 21.25 0.61 -3.44
N ASN A 148 20.28 1.08 -4.23
CA ASN A 148 20.14 2.48 -4.60
C ASN A 148 19.24 3.30 -3.65
N HIS A 149 18.50 2.64 -2.74
CA HIS A 149 17.47 3.28 -1.90
C HIS A 149 17.64 2.99 -0.39
N THR A 150 18.77 2.39 0.02
CA THR A 150 19.24 2.26 1.41
C THR A 150 20.58 2.95 1.58
#